data_AF-X0S454-F1
#
_entry.id   AF-X0S454-F1
#
_cell.length_a   1.000
_cell.length_b   1.000
_cell.length_c   1.000
_cell.angle_alpha   90.00
_cell.angle_beta   90.00
_cell.angle_gamma   90.00
#
_symmetry.space_group_name_H-M   'P 1'
#
loop_
_entity.id
_entity.type
_entity.pdbx_description
1 polymer ?
#
loop_
_entity_poly.entity_id
_entity_poly.type
_entity_poly.pdbx_seq_one_letter_code
_entity_poly.pdbx_strand_id
1 'polypeptide(L)'
;ALPVRQFITAGGAGEQVPDQSVFKVVFLQGISGDADLNADGYVTGSELGMHLQEKVVNYTRGGQHPQYGKINNPKLDRGDFIFVSPKTPEKKMAAKTAPETAMPKTTTQAGEPGTAEVQDDRMAYIPKTARTAHDVLKRGQGPFVLDDFEDRDLWSQNFHDKWSYHKKGRARINVSADTSQAANGTSCSMKVKYKLKSKSAVFIRIGVKALYIGENHGKVVYDLSRFNRITFCLKSKKDRSFLSRPNKIFATLICYSETAKSKHGSMAQYYNRGGIDPDKDWQKIEIPFDDFVPTNWTRKNVSHYPPKPDLGKVLQIFFMISSFKGDGGTPGSNTIWIDEIVLQ
;
A
#
# COMPACT_ATOMS: atom_id res chain seq x y z
N ALA A 1 20.50 -23.42 15.72
CA ALA A 1 19.97 -23.13 14.37
C ALA A 1 19.10 -24.29 13.91
N LEU A 2 17.95 -24.03 13.28
CA LEU A 2 17.14 -25.08 12.64
C LEU A 2 17.65 -25.30 11.21
N PRO A 3 17.54 -26.52 10.64
CA PRO A 3 18.05 -26.79 9.31
C PRO A 3 17.29 -25.98 8.23
N VAL A 4 18.03 -25.45 7.26
CA VAL A 4 17.46 -24.71 6.13
C VAL A 4 18.23 -24.97 4.84
N ARG A 5 17.52 -25.01 3.72
CA ARG A 5 18.08 -24.81 2.38
C ARG A 5 17.35 -23.65 1.71
N GLN A 6 18.02 -22.51 1.63
CA GLN A 6 17.55 -21.32 0.92
C GLN A 6 18.18 -21.21 -0.46
N PHE A 7 17.45 -20.60 -1.38
CA PHE A 7 17.89 -20.27 -2.72
C PHE A 7 17.69 -18.79 -2.94
N ILE A 8 18.65 -18.18 -3.64
CA ILE A 8 18.52 -16.85 -4.22
C ILE A 8 19.10 -16.95 -5.63
N THR A 9 18.37 -16.49 -6.64
CA THR A 9 18.80 -16.49 -8.04
C THR A 9 18.78 -15.07 -8.60
N ALA A 10 19.66 -14.79 -9.57
CA ALA A 10 19.73 -13.48 -10.21
C ALA A 10 18.57 -13.21 -11.18
N GLY A 11 17.83 -14.25 -11.58
CA GLY A 11 16.69 -14.19 -12.48
C GLY A 11 15.77 -15.41 -12.32
N GLY A 12 14.64 -15.35 -13.00
CA GLY A 12 13.65 -16.43 -13.09
C GLY A 12 14.12 -17.60 -13.96
N ALA A 13 13.31 -18.65 -13.98
CA ALA A 13 13.59 -19.83 -14.80
C ALA A 13 13.64 -19.45 -16.29
N GLY A 14 14.77 -19.76 -16.95
CA GLY A 14 14.99 -19.44 -18.36
C GLY A 14 15.29 -17.98 -18.67
N GLU A 15 15.37 -17.12 -17.66
CA GLU A 15 15.74 -15.71 -17.83
C GLU A 15 17.23 -15.57 -18.11
N GLN A 16 17.57 -14.83 -19.17
CA GLN A 16 18.96 -14.45 -19.46
C GLN A 16 19.36 -13.30 -18.54
N VAL A 17 20.48 -13.44 -17.86
CA VAL A 17 21.01 -12.43 -16.95
C VAL A 17 22.30 -11.81 -17.51
N PRO A 18 22.47 -10.48 -17.50
CA PRO A 18 23.69 -9.83 -17.97
C PRO A 18 24.96 -10.27 -17.22
N ASP A 19 26.07 -10.38 -17.96
CA ASP A 19 27.41 -10.64 -17.43
C ASP A 19 27.89 -9.51 -16.49
N GLN A 20 27.58 -8.26 -16.83
CA GLN A 20 27.72 -7.12 -15.92
C GLN A 20 26.55 -7.14 -14.93
N SER A 21 26.74 -7.90 -13.86
CA SER A 21 25.65 -8.26 -12.95
C SER A 21 25.31 -7.14 -11.95
N VAL A 22 24.20 -6.45 -12.21
CA VAL A 22 23.54 -5.56 -11.22
C VAL A 22 23.19 -6.35 -9.95
N PHE A 23 22.68 -7.57 -10.11
CA PHE A 23 22.41 -8.49 -9.01
C PHE A 23 23.62 -8.66 -8.07
N LYS A 24 24.83 -8.88 -8.61
CA LYS A 24 26.05 -9.01 -7.80
C LYS A 24 26.33 -7.75 -6.98
N VAL A 25 26.19 -6.57 -7.58
CA VAL A 25 26.46 -5.29 -6.91
C VAL A 25 25.50 -5.11 -5.73
N VAL A 26 24.20 -5.30 -5.96
CA VAL A 26 23.16 -5.18 -4.92
C VAL A 26 23.33 -6.26 -3.85
N PHE A 27 23.71 -7.48 -4.21
CA PHE A 27 23.98 -8.55 -3.25
C PHE A 27 25.06 -8.15 -2.25
N LEU A 28 26.17 -7.61 -2.75
CA LEU A 28 27.30 -7.19 -1.91
C LEU A 28 26.94 -6.02 -1.00
N GLN A 29 26.16 -5.06 -1.50
CA GLN A 29 25.60 -3.96 -0.70
C GLN A 29 24.67 -4.49 0.41
N GLY A 30 23.77 -5.41 0.05
CA GLY A 30 22.83 -6.03 0.97
C GLY A 30 23.52 -6.72 2.15
N ILE A 31 24.48 -7.62 1.88
CA ILE A 31 25.23 -8.30 2.96
C ILE A 31 26.15 -7.36 3.76
N SER A 32 26.45 -6.17 3.21
CA SER A 32 27.20 -5.12 3.92
C SER A 32 26.34 -4.29 4.86
N GLY A 33 25.02 -4.58 4.94
CA GLY A 33 24.09 -3.96 5.88
C GLY A 33 22.92 -3.23 5.22
N ASP A 34 22.93 -3.02 3.90
CA ASP A 34 21.83 -2.29 3.23
C ASP A 34 20.52 -3.10 3.19
N ALA A 35 20.61 -4.41 3.44
CA ALA A 35 19.47 -5.30 3.59
C ALA A 35 19.07 -5.54 5.06
N ASP A 36 19.62 -4.81 6.03
CA ASP A 36 19.17 -4.85 7.43
C ASP A 36 17.88 -4.03 7.56
N LEU A 37 16.73 -4.67 7.32
CA LEU A 37 15.43 -3.99 7.22
C LEU A 37 14.83 -3.62 8.58
N ASN A 38 15.36 -4.17 9.67
CA ASN A 38 14.89 -3.94 11.04
C ASN A 38 15.90 -3.17 11.91
N ALA A 39 17.10 -2.90 11.38
CA ALA A 39 18.21 -2.20 12.02
C ALA A 39 18.75 -2.91 13.28
N ASP A 40 18.74 -4.24 13.30
CA ASP A 40 19.25 -5.04 14.42
C ASP A 40 20.76 -5.38 14.32
N GLY A 41 21.41 -4.97 13.23
CA GLY A 41 22.83 -5.18 12.97
C GLY A 41 23.14 -6.52 12.28
N TYR A 42 22.12 -7.29 11.92
CA TYR A 42 22.21 -8.53 11.17
C TYR A 42 21.39 -8.42 9.87
N VAL A 43 21.79 -9.19 8.87
CA VAL A 43 21.03 -9.33 7.63
C VAL A 43 20.62 -10.78 7.49
N THR A 44 19.32 -11.07 7.55
CA THR A 44 18.83 -12.43 7.30
C THR A 44 18.80 -12.77 5.82
N GLY A 45 18.82 -14.07 5.47
CA GLY A 45 18.68 -14.53 4.08
C GLY A 45 17.33 -14.12 3.48
N SER A 46 16.28 -14.07 4.30
CA SER A 46 14.97 -13.55 3.90
C SER A 46 14.98 -12.05 3.61
N GLU A 47 15.64 -11.23 4.44
CA GLU A 47 15.76 -9.79 4.18
C GLU A 47 16.65 -9.51 2.96
N LEU A 48 17.76 -10.25 2.82
CA LEU A 48 18.61 -10.17 1.64
C LEU A 48 17.84 -10.52 0.37
N GLY A 49 17.04 -11.59 0.38
CA GLY A 49 16.20 -11.97 -0.75
C GLY A 49 15.17 -10.90 -1.13
N MET A 50 14.52 -10.30 -0.13
CA MET A 50 13.57 -9.21 -0.32
C MET A 50 14.25 -7.96 -0.91
N HIS A 51 15.39 -7.57 -0.34
CA HIS A 51 16.19 -6.42 -0.80
C HIS A 51 16.67 -6.61 -2.24
N LEU A 52 17.17 -7.80 -2.58
CA LEU A 52 17.62 -8.14 -3.93
C LEU A 52 16.48 -8.09 -4.95
N GLN A 53 15.35 -8.69 -4.62
CA GLN A 53 14.18 -8.68 -5.50
C GLN A 53 13.70 -7.25 -5.79
N GLU A 54 13.67 -6.38 -4.77
CA GLU A 54 13.32 -4.97 -4.94
C GLU A 54 14.35 -4.22 -5.78
N LYS A 55 15.59 -4.13 -5.31
CA LYS A 55 16.60 -3.23 -5.90
C LYS A 55 17.04 -3.65 -7.30
N VAL A 56 17.22 -4.94 -7.56
CA VAL A 56 17.73 -5.43 -8.85
C VAL A 56 16.69 -5.25 -9.95
N VAL A 57 15.41 -5.54 -9.65
CA VAL A 57 14.31 -5.26 -10.58
C VAL A 57 14.30 -3.77 -10.93
N ASN A 58 14.52 -2.89 -9.96
CA ASN A 58 14.48 -1.44 -10.18
C ASN A 58 15.67 -0.93 -10.99
N TYR A 59 16.90 -1.28 -10.59
CA TYR A 59 18.10 -0.87 -11.31
C TYR A 59 18.16 -1.38 -12.75
N THR A 60 17.56 -2.55 -13.00
CA THR A 60 17.48 -3.14 -14.35
C THR A 60 16.26 -2.69 -15.14
N ARG A 61 15.43 -1.79 -14.60
CA ARG A 61 14.17 -1.33 -15.19
C ARG A 61 13.25 -2.49 -15.57
N GLY A 62 13.23 -3.52 -14.73
CA GLY A 62 12.46 -4.73 -14.94
C GLY A 62 13.09 -5.76 -15.87
N GLY A 63 14.39 -5.62 -16.17
CA GLY A 63 15.14 -6.54 -17.03
C GLY A 63 15.72 -7.77 -16.32
N GLN A 64 15.66 -7.83 -14.99
CA GLN A 64 16.01 -9.00 -14.19
C GLN A 64 14.97 -9.25 -13.11
N HIS A 65 14.63 -10.51 -12.84
CA HIS A 65 13.64 -10.89 -11.83
C HIS A 65 14.22 -11.88 -10.81
N PRO A 66 15.00 -11.43 -9.81
CA PRO A 66 15.54 -12.32 -8.79
C PRO A 66 14.45 -13.11 -8.05
N GLN A 67 14.75 -14.38 -7.79
CA GLN A 67 13.89 -15.26 -7.00
C GLN A 67 14.59 -15.60 -5.71
N TYR A 68 13.82 -15.70 -4.62
CA TYR A 68 14.33 -16.21 -3.36
C TYR A 68 13.28 -17.10 -2.69
N GLY A 69 13.74 -18.06 -1.90
CA GLY A 69 12.84 -18.98 -1.23
C GLY A 69 13.57 -20.06 -0.46
N LYS A 70 12.78 -20.89 0.23
CA LYS A 70 13.25 -22.10 0.92
C LYS A 70 12.81 -23.31 0.11
N ILE A 71 13.57 -24.40 0.20
CA ILE A 71 13.10 -25.68 -0.35
C ILE A 71 11.76 -26.04 0.29
N ASN A 72 10.83 -26.58 -0.50
CA ASN A 72 9.57 -27.09 0.03
C ASN A 72 9.79 -28.46 0.72
N ASN A 73 10.44 -28.45 1.88
CA ASN A 73 10.71 -29.63 2.70
C ASN A 73 10.62 -29.26 4.19
N PRO A 74 9.64 -29.80 4.94
CA PRO A 74 9.43 -29.47 6.36
C PRO A 74 10.62 -29.73 7.30
N LYS A 75 11.63 -30.51 6.85
CA LYS A 75 12.86 -30.76 7.60
C LYS A 75 13.96 -29.75 7.28
N LEU A 76 13.82 -28.94 6.24
CA LEU A 76 14.85 -28.07 5.66
C LEU A 76 14.34 -26.65 5.32
N ASP A 77 13.24 -26.21 5.92
CA ASP A 77 12.62 -24.90 5.67
C ASP A 77 12.48 -24.04 6.95
N ARG A 78 13.06 -24.51 8.07
CA ARG A 78 12.78 -23.95 9.41
C ARG A 78 13.82 -22.94 9.92
N GLY A 79 15.00 -22.88 9.31
CA GLY A 79 16.06 -21.91 9.64
C GLY A 79 16.13 -20.71 8.69
N ASP A 80 17.19 -19.91 8.82
CA ASP A 80 17.54 -18.81 7.93
C ASP A 80 19.07 -18.62 7.87
N PHE A 81 19.58 -18.01 6.80
CA PHE A 81 20.96 -17.52 6.77
C PHE A 81 21.05 -16.18 7.50
N ILE A 82 22.21 -15.91 8.11
CA ILE A 82 22.49 -14.65 8.79
C ILE A 82 23.85 -14.16 8.30
N PHE A 83 23.89 -12.91 7.84
CA PHE A 83 25.12 -12.19 7.52
C PHE A 83 25.34 -11.11 8.59
N VAL A 84 26.59 -10.94 9.00
CA VAL A 84 26.98 -9.91 9.96
C VAL A 84 27.62 -8.77 9.18
N SER A 85 27.04 -7.57 9.26
CA SER A 85 27.62 -6.39 8.60
C SER A 85 28.93 -6.00 9.30
N PRO A 86 29.98 -5.63 8.54
CA PRO A 86 31.21 -5.09 9.11
C PRO A 86 31.05 -3.72 9.80
N LYS A 87 29.88 -3.07 9.68
CA LYS A 87 29.57 -1.79 10.35
C LYS A 87 29.07 -1.96 11.79
N THR A 88 28.85 -3.18 12.26
CA THR A 88 28.41 -3.44 13.63
C THR A 88 29.61 -3.38 14.58
N PRO A 89 29.64 -2.48 15.58
CA PRO A 89 30.65 -2.60 16.64
C PRO A 89 30.45 -3.95 17.33
N GLU A 90 31.51 -4.76 17.43
CA GLU A 90 31.49 -6.11 18.01
C GLU A 90 30.83 -6.10 19.41
N LYS A 91 29.52 -6.34 19.47
CA LYS A 91 28.92 -6.93 20.66
C LYS A 91 29.13 -8.42 20.54
N LYS A 92 30.27 -8.89 21.05
CA LYS A 92 30.62 -10.31 21.20
C LYS A 92 29.41 -11.08 21.75
N MET A 93 28.73 -11.85 20.90
CA MET A 93 27.99 -13.01 21.36
C MET A 93 29.02 -14.01 21.84
N ALA A 94 29.19 -14.12 23.17
CA ALA A 94 29.96 -15.18 23.78
C ALA A 94 29.42 -16.52 23.30
N ALA A 95 30.23 -17.22 22.52
CA ALA A 95 30.04 -18.62 22.19
C ALA A 95 29.95 -19.42 23.48
N LYS A 96 28.79 -20.04 23.74
CA LYS A 96 28.72 -21.25 24.56
C LYS A 96 28.62 -22.44 23.63
N THR A 97 29.78 -22.85 23.14
CA THR A 97 30.03 -24.23 22.73
C THR A 97 30.04 -25.08 23.99
N ALA A 98 29.29 -26.18 23.99
CA ALA A 98 29.27 -27.16 25.08
C ALA A 98 30.69 -27.73 25.35
N PRO A 99 30.92 -28.21 26.57
CA PRO A 99 31.28 -29.63 26.68
C PRO A 99 30.45 -30.39 27.72
N GLU A 100 30.27 -31.65 27.37
CA GLU A 100 29.71 -32.77 28.11
C GLU A 100 30.60 -33.19 29.28
N THR A 101 30.08 -33.25 30.52
CA THR A 101 30.18 -34.38 31.49
C THR A 101 29.61 -34.03 32.88
N ALA A 102 29.01 -35.05 33.51
CA ALA A 102 28.66 -35.22 34.94
C ALA A 102 27.32 -34.61 35.48
N MET A 103 26.33 -35.49 35.67
CA MET A 103 25.33 -35.44 36.77
C MET A 103 26.03 -35.77 38.13
N PRO A 104 25.49 -35.52 39.36
CA PRO A 104 24.07 -35.65 39.74
C PRO A 104 23.46 -34.80 40.91
N LYS A 105 22.11 -34.77 40.92
CA LYS A 105 21.13 -34.81 42.04
C LYS A 105 20.98 -33.67 43.09
N THR A 106 19.69 -33.45 43.43
CA THR A 106 19.06 -33.26 44.78
C THR A 106 18.45 -31.87 45.15
N THR A 107 17.12 -31.77 44.97
CA THR A 107 16.06 -31.54 45.99
C THR A 107 16.08 -30.31 46.96
N THR A 108 15.02 -29.50 46.84
CA THR A 108 14.13 -28.95 47.91
C THR A 108 14.35 -27.56 48.57
N GLN A 109 13.34 -26.71 48.28
CA GLN A 109 12.53 -25.76 49.10
C GLN A 109 13.05 -24.44 49.69
N ALA A 110 12.24 -23.42 49.36
CA ALA A 110 11.62 -22.39 50.21
C ALA A 110 12.38 -21.08 50.48
N GLY A 111 11.78 -19.99 49.98
CA GLY A 111 12.07 -18.60 50.33
C GLY A 111 11.52 -17.61 49.30
N GLU A 112 10.25 -17.20 49.44
CA GLU A 112 9.75 -15.92 48.92
C GLU A 112 10.17 -14.79 49.89
N PRO A 113 10.37 -13.51 49.49
CA PRO A 113 9.42 -12.78 48.62
C PRO A 113 10.01 -11.76 47.61
N GLY A 114 9.21 -11.47 46.58
CA GLY A 114 9.12 -10.14 45.98
C GLY A 114 9.78 -9.91 44.61
N THR A 115 8.98 -9.30 43.72
CA THR A 115 9.30 -8.48 42.53
C THR A 115 9.35 -9.14 41.14
N ALA A 116 8.49 -8.59 40.28
CA ALA A 116 8.53 -8.50 38.82
C ALA A 116 8.48 -9.82 38.01
N GLU A 117 7.29 -10.14 37.48
CA GLU A 117 7.15 -11.04 36.34
C GLU A 117 7.80 -10.41 35.10
N VAL A 118 9.04 -10.80 34.83
CA VAL A 118 9.68 -10.67 33.52
C VAL A 118 9.20 -11.84 32.68
N GLN A 119 8.27 -11.58 31.78
CA GLN A 119 7.77 -12.55 30.82
C GLN A 119 8.82 -12.78 29.72
N ASP A 120 9.09 -14.05 29.44
CA ASP A 120 10.10 -14.60 28.53
C ASP A 120 9.94 -14.08 27.08
N ASP A 121 10.79 -13.12 26.70
CA ASP A 121 10.76 -12.38 25.43
C ASP A 121 11.68 -13.02 24.35
N ARG A 122 11.68 -14.35 24.23
CA ARG A 122 12.52 -15.08 23.26
C ARG A 122 11.78 -16.03 22.34
N MET A 123 10.56 -15.64 21.96
CA MET A 123 9.91 -16.20 20.78
C MET A 123 9.69 -15.08 19.77
N ALA A 124 10.55 -15.03 18.74
CA ALA A 124 10.41 -14.13 17.61
C ALA A 124 9.02 -14.31 16.99
N TYR A 125 8.15 -13.32 17.19
CA TYR A 125 6.87 -13.25 16.52
C TYR A 125 7.12 -13.05 15.02
N ILE A 126 6.92 -14.11 14.25
CA ILE A 126 6.81 -14.02 12.79
C ILE A 126 5.45 -13.36 12.52
N PRO A 127 5.39 -12.12 12.00
CA PRO A 127 4.12 -11.55 11.56
C PRO A 127 3.61 -12.42 10.41
N LYS A 128 2.44 -13.04 10.61
CA LYS A 128 1.80 -13.92 9.62
C LYS A 128 1.32 -13.18 8.35
N THR A 129 1.52 -11.88 8.25
CA THR A 129 1.01 -11.03 7.17
C THR A 129 2.05 -9.98 6.77
N ALA A 130 2.25 -9.80 5.47
CA ALA A 130 2.98 -8.67 4.91
C ALA A 130 2.46 -7.34 5.48
N ARG A 131 3.35 -6.34 5.65
CA ARG A 131 2.96 -4.99 6.11
C ARG A 131 1.87 -4.45 5.19
N THR A 132 0.74 -4.07 5.77
CA THR A 132 -0.42 -3.54 5.04
C THR A 132 -0.22 -2.05 4.72
N ALA A 133 -1.05 -1.47 3.83
CA ALA A 133 -1.03 -0.02 3.52
C ALA A 133 -1.13 0.82 4.80
N HIS A 134 -1.91 0.28 5.73
CA HIS A 134 -2.16 0.82 7.05
C HIS A 134 -0.90 0.86 7.93
N ASP A 135 0.05 -0.08 7.77
CA ASP A 135 1.31 -0.10 8.53
C ASP A 135 2.33 0.90 7.99
N VAL A 136 2.34 1.15 6.67
CA VAL A 136 3.18 2.15 5.99
C VAL A 136 2.68 3.58 6.28
N LEU A 137 1.36 3.78 6.23
CA LEU A 137 0.74 5.07 6.54
C LEU A 137 0.94 5.46 8.01
N LYS A 138 0.97 4.49 8.94
CA LYS A 138 1.20 4.74 10.38
C LYS A 138 2.63 5.14 10.78
N ARG A 139 3.69 4.82 10.00
CA ARG A 139 5.09 4.91 10.49
C ARG A 139 6.11 5.59 9.56
N GLY A 140 5.78 5.89 8.30
CA GLY A 140 6.75 6.46 7.36
C GLY A 140 7.07 7.95 7.59
N GLN A 141 8.35 8.33 7.52
CA GLN A 141 8.78 9.70 7.27
C GLN A 141 8.71 9.97 5.76
N GLY A 142 7.99 11.02 5.32
CA GLY A 142 7.94 11.46 3.90
C GLY A 142 6.54 11.46 3.23
N PRO A 143 6.44 12.03 2.00
CA PRO A 143 5.22 11.99 1.19
C PRO A 143 4.76 10.54 0.95
N PHE A 144 3.45 10.28 0.96
CA PHE A 144 2.92 8.97 0.62
C PHE A 144 2.57 8.96 -0.87
N VAL A 145 3.46 8.35 -1.64
CA VAL A 145 3.28 8.16 -3.07
C VAL A 145 2.41 6.92 -3.25
N LEU A 146 1.25 7.09 -3.88
CA LEU A 146 0.46 5.98 -4.39
C LEU A 146 0.74 5.88 -5.89
N ASP A 147 1.93 5.33 -6.18
CA ASP A 147 2.67 5.22 -7.47
C ASP A 147 3.62 6.36 -7.83
N ASP A 148 4.92 6.05 -7.82
CA ASP A 148 5.75 6.21 -9.00
C ASP A 148 5.85 4.83 -9.67
N PHE A 149 5.14 4.65 -10.78
CA PHE A 149 5.13 3.46 -11.64
C PHE A 149 6.52 3.03 -12.20
N GLU A 150 7.59 3.58 -11.64
CA GLU A 150 8.99 3.38 -11.97
C GLU A 150 9.68 2.41 -11.00
N ASP A 151 9.18 2.22 -9.78
CA ASP A 151 9.91 1.58 -8.69
C ASP A 151 9.53 0.11 -8.39
N ARG A 152 8.58 -0.47 -9.14
CA ARG A 152 8.15 -1.90 -9.08
C ARG A 152 8.16 -2.52 -7.66
N ASP A 153 7.85 -1.72 -6.65
CA ASP A 153 7.74 -2.20 -5.28
C ASP A 153 6.57 -3.21 -5.18
N LEU A 154 6.45 -3.87 -4.02
CA LEU A 154 5.36 -4.84 -3.81
C LEU A 154 3.95 -4.23 -4.02
N TRP A 155 3.83 -2.90 -4.01
CA TRP A 155 2.61 -2.19 -4.33
C TRP A 155 2.39 -2.23 -5.85
N SER A 156 3.38 -1.81 -6.64
CA SER A 156 3.34 -1.66 -8.10
C SER A 156 3.16 -2.97 -8.88
N GLN A 157 3.59 -4.11 -8.34
CA GLN A 157 3.37 -5.43 -8.97
C GLN A 157 1.91 -5.90 -8.95
N ASN A 158 1.09 -5.39 -8.02
CA ASN A 158 -0.32 -5.72 -7.87
C ASN A 158 -1.21 -4.54 -8.26
N PHE A 159 -0.90 -3.86 -9.37
CA PHE A 159 -1.67 -2.72 -9.89
C PHE A 159 -3.19 -3.01 -9.82
N HIS A 160 -3.66 -4.16 -10.32
CA HIS A 160 -5.07 -4.55 -10.28
C HIS A 160 -5.69 -4.71 -8.87
N ASP A 161 -4.89 -4.95 -7.83
CA ASP A 161 -5.35 -5.02 -6.44
C ASP A 161 -5.32 -3.65 -5.73
N LYS A 162 -4.72 -2.61 -6.36
CA LYS A 162 -4.66 -1.23 -5.85
C LYS A 162 -5.98 -0.47 -5.98
N TRP A 163 -6.94 -0.95 -6.78
CA TRP A 163 -8.26 -0.34 -6.83
C TRP A 163 -9.39 -1.35 -6.87
N SER A 164 -10.55 -0.89 -6.41
CA SER A 164 -11.82 -1.57 -6.65
C SER A 164 -12.82 -0.56 -7.15
N TYR A 165 -13.82 -1.01 -7.89
CA TYR A 165 -14.89 -0.12 -8.33
C TYR A 165 -16.25 -0.58 -7.84
N HIS A 166 -17.12 0.39 -7.63
CA HIS A 166 -18.52 0.14 -7.38
C HIS A 166 -19.39 1.11 -8.19
N LYS A 167 -20.65 0.77 -8.34
CA LYS A 167 -21.61 1.54 -9.12
C LYS A 167 -22.91 1.71 -8.35
N LYS A 168 -23.58 2.82 -8.60
CA LYS A 168 -24.90 3.13 -8.07
C LYS A 168 -25.87 3.42 -9.21
N GLY A 169 -27.06 2.85 -9.12
CA GLY A 169 -28.08 2.97 -10.16
C GLY A 169 -27.66 2.29 -11.47
N ARG A 170 -28.25 2.75 -12.58
CA ARG A 170 -27.99 2.18 -13.92
C ARG A 170 -26.70 2.76 -14.52
N ALA A 171 -25.55 2.32 -14.00
CA ALA A 171 -24.23 2.67 -14.52
C ALA A 171 -23.44 1.45 -15.02
N ARG A 172 -22.49 1.68 -15.91
CA ARG A 172 -21.46 0.72 -16.33
C ARG A 172 -20.09 1.34 -16.11
N ILE A 173 -19.15 0.52 -15.65
CA ILE A 173 -17.75 0.89 -15.48
C ILE A 173 -16.89 -0.32 -15.82
N ASN A 174 -15.77 -0.06 -16.48
CA ASN A 174 -14.68 -0.99 -16.68
C ASN A 174 -13.39 -0.22 -16.32
N VAL A 175 -12.63 -0.77 -15.39
CA VAL A 175 -11.33 -0.23 -15.00
C VAL A 175 -10.27 -1.25 -15.40
N SER A 176 -9.24 -0.80 -16.10
CA SER A 176 -8.14 -1.64 -16.56
C SER A 176 -6.83 -0.87 -16.56
N ALA A 177 -5.73 -1.61 -16.63
CA ALA A 177 -4.44 -1.05 -17.00
C ALA A 177 -4.42 -0.66 -18.48
N ASP A 178 -3.60 0.33 -18.81
CA ASP A 178 -3.34 0.75 -20.19
C ASP A 178 -1.89 1.20 -20.34
N THR A 179 -1.06 0.33 -20.91
CA THR A 179 0.37 0.58 -21.17
C THR A 179 0.61 1.47 -22.39
N SER A 180 -0.43 1.80 -23.16
CA SER A 180 -0.35 2.72 -24.29
C SER A 180 -0.55 4.18 -23.90
N GLN A 181 -0.86 4.44 -22.63
CA GLN A 181 -1.06 5.77 -22.06
C GLN A 181 -0.32 5.86 -20.73
N ALA A 182 0.43 6.94 -20.57
CA ALA A 182 1.25 7.21 -19.41
C ALA A 182 1.44 8.73 -19.28
N ALA A 183 1.45 9.24 -18.06
CA ALA A 183 1.89 10.59 -17.76
C ALA A 183 3.40 10.60 -17.49
N ASN A 184 4.11 11.68 -17.84
CA ASN A 184 5.51 11.94 -17.49
C ASN A 184 6.54 10.80 -17.71
N GLY A 185 6.27 9.86 -18.63
CA GLY A 185 7.18 8.75 -18.92
C GLY A 185 6.96 7.49 -18.09
N THR A 186 5.86 7.41 -17.31
CA THR A 186 5.43 6.18 -16.65
C THR A 186 5.17 5.06 -17.67
N SER A 187 5.08 3.81 -17.18
CA SER A 187 4.89 2.64 -18.04
C SER A 187 3.42 2.28 -18.31
N CYS A 188 2.48 2.83 -17.52
CA CYS A 188 1.08 2.45 -17.53
C CYS A 188 0.21 3.47 -16.78
N SER A 189 -1.08 3.57 -17.14
CA SER A 189 -2.07 4.37 -16.40
C SER A 189 -3.37 3.61 -16.12
N MET A 190 -4.12 4.06 -15.12
CA MET A 190 -5.44 3.50 -14.78
C MET A 190 -6.50 4.02 -15.75
N LYS A 191 -6.93 3.18 -16.68
CA LYS A 191 -8.00 3.48 -17.63
C LYS A 191 -9.36 3.19 -17.03
N VAL A 192 -10.24 4.19 -17.03
CA VAL A 192 -11.62 4.08 -16.57
C VAL A 192 -12.57 4.40 -17.72
N LYS A 193 -13.26 3.38 -18.22
CA LYS A 193 -14.37 3.53 -19.18
C LYS A 193 -15.68 3.47 -18.43
N TYR A 194 -16.52 4.51 -18.55
CA TYR A 194 -17.79 4.55 -17.85
C TYR A 194 -18.96 4.99 -18.73
N LYS A 195 -20.17 4.58 -18.33
CA LYS A 195 -21.45 5.03 -18.88
C LYS A 195 -22.46 5.21 -17.76
N LEU A 196 -22.98 6.43 -17.63
CA LEU A 196 -23.97 6.84 -16.63
C LEU A 196 -25.33 7.08 -17.29
N LYS A 197 -26.38 6.49 -16.73
CA LYS A 197 -27.77 6.91 -16.97
C LYS A 197 -28.15 8.01 -15.98
N SER A 198 -29.37 8.53 -16.06
CA SER A 198 -29.88 9.50 -15.07
C SER A 198 -29.83 8.94 -13.64
N LYS A 199 -29.44 9.78 -12.66
CA LYS A 199 -29.33 9.43 -11.23
C LYS A 199 -28.46 8.19 -10.98
N SER A 200 -27.29 8.12 -11.61
CA SER A 200 -26.33 7.03 -11.43
C SER A 200 -24.93 7.56 -11.18
N ALA A 201 -24.06 6.74 -10.59
CA ALA A 201 -22.68 7.11 -10.29
C ALA A 201 -21.78 5.89 -10.36
N VAL A 202 -20.50 6.13 -10.62
CA VAL A 202 -19.43 5.15 -10.51
C VAL A 202 -18.36 5.69 -9.58
N PHE A 203 -17.66 4.78 -8.95
CA PHE A 203 -16.71 5.09 -7.90
C PHE A 203 -15.50 4.16 -8.05
N ILE A 204 -14.31 4.74 -8.03
CA ILE A 204 -13.04 4.05 -8.18
C ILE A 204 -12.28 4.24 -6.88
N ARG A 205 -12.29 3.21 -6.04
CA ARG A 205 -11.68 3.20 -4.72
C ARG A 205 -10.20 2.92 -4.85
N ILE A 206 -9.41 3.67 -4.10
CA ILE A 206 -7.96 3.54 -4.03
C ILE A 206 -7.62 2.75 -2.76
N GLY A 207 -6.72 1.77 -2.90
CA GLY A 207 -6.25 0.93 -1.81
C GLY A 207 -7.20 -0.20 -1.41
N VAL A 208 -6.88 -0.84 -0.29
CA VAL A 208 -7.56 -2.05 0.20
C VAL A 208 -9.01 -1.72 0.60
N LYS A 209 -9.94 -2.62 0.25
CA LYS A 209 -11.36 -2.51 0.64
C LYS A 209 -11.49 -2.59 2.16
N ALA A 210 -11.67 -1.44 2.82
CA ALA A 210 -12.06 -1.41 4.23
C ALA A 210 -13.38 -2.17 4.42
N LEU A 211 -13.38 -3.18 5.30
CA LEU A 211 -14.59 -3.90 5.70
C LEU A 211 -15.48 -2.92 6.45
N TYR A 212 -16.59 -2.53 5.83
CA TYR A 212 -17.65 -1.83 6.53
C TYR A 212 -18.32 -2.84 7.47
N ILE A 213 -18.53 -2.40 8.72
CA ILE A 213 -19.28 -3.04 9.83
C ILE A 213 -18.36 -3.58 10.93
N GLY A 214 -18.32 -2.85 12.07
CA GLY A 214 -17.76 -3.29 13.34
C GLY A 214 -17.06 -2.16 14.11
N GLU A 215 -17.26 -2.09 15.43
CA GLU A 215 -16.75 -1.06 16.37
C GLU A 215 -15.21 -0.91 16.47
N ASN A 216 -14.44 -1.52 15.57
CA ASN A 216 -12.98 -1.42 15.51
C ASN A 216 -12.47 -0.39 14.49
N HIS A 217 -13.21 0.68 14.23
CA HIS A 217 -12.84 1.71 13.24
C HIS A 217 -11.46 2.32 13.50
N GLY A 218 -11.00 2.44 14.76
CA GLY A 218 -9.66 2.93 15.11
C GLY A 218 -8.49 2.04 14.65
N LYS A 219 -8.75 0.79 14.22
CA LYS A 219 -7.73 -0.15 13.73
C LYS A 219 -7.59 -0.20 12.20
N VAL A 220 -8.44 0.52 11.46
CA VAL A 220 -8.55 0.45 9.99
C VAL A 220 -8.49 1.84 9.33
N VAL A 221 -8.52 2.92 10.12
CA VAL A 221 -8.41 4.28 9.60
C VAL A 221 -6.98 4.60 9.16
N TYR A 222 -6.88 5.25 8.02
CA TYR A 222 -5.68 5.91 7.56
C TYR A 222 -5.53 7.26 8.27
N ASP A 223 -4.30 7.54 8.72
CA ASP A 223 -3.91 8.85 9.20
C ASP A 223 -3.20 9.61 8.07
N LEU A 224 -3.91 10.57 7.49
CA LEU A 224 -3.43 11.46 6.45
C LEU A 224 -3.10 12.86 7.00
N SER A 225 -3.10 13.05 8.33
CA SER A 225 -2.92 14.37 8.95
C SER A 225 -1.57 15.04 8.64
N ARG A 226 -0.56 14.26 8.28
CA ARG A 226 0.75 14.77 7.87
C ARG A 226 0.80 15.33 6.44
N PHE A 227 -0.25 15.10 5.64
CA PHE A 227 -0.33 15.55 4.26
C PHE A 227 -1.25 16.77 4.15
N ASN A 228 -0.94 17.68 3.24
CA ASN A 228 -1.73 18.87 2.96
C ASN A 228 -2.54 18.77 1.66
N ARG A 229 -2.16 17.88 0.73
CA ARG A 229 -2.84 17.77 -0.56
C ARG A 229 -2.78 16.35 -1.13
N ILE A 230 -3.66 16.11 -2.10
CA ILE A 230 -3.55 15.01 -3.06
C ILE A 230 -3.26 15.57 -4.44
N THR A 231 -2.33 14.93 -5.16
CA THR A 231 -2.00 15.26 -6.55
C THR A 231 -2.14 14.02 -7.43
N PHE A 232 -2.48 14.20 -8.70
CA PHE A 232 -2.51 13.13 -9.70
C PHE A 232 -2.57 13.68 -11.11
N CYS A 233 -2.16 12.88 -12.08
CA CYS A 233 -2.32 13.18 -13.50
C CYS A 233 -3.66 12.65 -14.02
N LEU A 234 -4.36 13.46 -14.81
CA LEU A 234 -5.66 13.12 -15.38
C LEU A 234 -5.70 13.45 -16.87
N LYS A 235 -6.25 12.52 -17.65
CA LYS A 235 -6.54 12.70 -19.07
C LYS A 235 -7.87 12.06 -19.43
N SER A 236 -8.50 12.52 -20.50
CA SER A 236 -9.72 11.92 -21.04
C SER A 236 -9.73 11.80 -22.54
N LYS A 237 -10.60 10.92 -23.02
CA LYS A 237 -10.91 10.76 -24.43
C LYS A 237 -12.41 10.72 -24.56
N LYS A 238 -12.95 11.82 -25.09
CA LYS A 238 -14.36 11.91 -25.43
C LYS A 238 -14.71 10.79 -26.41
N ASP A 239 -15.77 10.07 -26.09
CA ASP A 239 -16.32 9.07 -27.00
C ASP A 239 -16.96 9.80 -28.19
N ARG A 240 -16.86 9.26 -29.41
CA ARG A 240 -17.31 9.98 -30.63
C ARG A 240 -18.83 10.23 -30.68
N SER A 241 -19.59 9.69 -29.74
CA SER A 241 -21.04 9.87 -29.66
C SER A 241 -21.44 11.28 -29.21
N PHE A 242 -22.46 11.85 -29.85
CA PHE A 242 -23.11 13.11 -29.45
C PHE A 242 -23.65 13.10 -28.00
N LEU A 243 -23.85 11.91 -27.42
CA LEU A 243 -24.28 11.71 -26.02
C LEU A 243 -23.10 11.56 -25.03
N SER A 244 -21.85 11.65 -25.50
CA SER A 244 -20.65 11.63 -24.65
C SER A 244 -20.43 13.01 -24.04
N ARG A 245 -20.95 13.22 -22.83
CA ARG A 245 -20.64 14.38 -22.01
C ARG A 245 -19.67 13.94 -20.90
N PRO A 246 -18.46 14.52 -20.83
CA PRO A 246 -17.59 14.30 -19.68
C PRO A 246 -18.32 14.77 -18.43
N ASN A 247 -18.37 13.91 -17.41
CA ASN A 247 -18.80 14.33 -16.09
C ASN A 247 -17.58 14.80 -15.31
N LYS A 248 -17.81 15.73 -14.39
CA LYS A 248 -16.81 16.10 -13.39
C LYS A 248 -16.37 14.88 -12.61
N ILE A 249 -15.08 14.83 -12.32
CA ILE A 249 -14.48 13.83 -11.44
C ILE A 249 -14.28 14.49 -10.09
N PHE A 250 -14.55 13.75 -9.02
CA PHE A 250 -14.36 14.23 -7.66
C PHE A 250 -13.38 13.30 -6.94
N ALA A 251 -12.30 13.87 -6.39
CA ALA A 251 -11.55 13.18 -5.35
C ALA A 251 -12.38 13.22 -4.08
N THR A 252 -12.56 12.06 -3.45
CA THR A 252 -13.53 11.87 -2.38
C THR A 252 -12.91 11.11 -1.22
N LEU A 253 -13.20 11.57 0.00
CA LEU A 253 -12.84 10.94 1.26
C LEU A 253 -14.10 10.46 1.99
N ILE A 254 -14.01 9.34 2.67
CA ILE A 254 -14.93 8.97 3.76
C ILE A 254 -14.12 9.01 5.04
N CYS A 255 -14.59 9.77 6.03
CA CYS A 255 -13.98 9.85 7.35
C CYS A 255 -14.94 9.29 8.40
N TYR A 256 -14.38 8.56 9.36
CA TYR A 256 -15.10 8.19 10.57
C TYR A 256 -15.33 9.43 11.44
N SER A 257 -16.52 9.53 12.03
CA SER A 257 -16.83 10.57 13.00
C SER A 257 -17.93 10.06 13.93
N GLU A 258 -17.65 10.06 15.23
CA GLU A 258 -18.59 9.61 16.26
C GLU A 258 -19.89 10.40 16.25
N THR A 259 -19.84 11.69 15.91
CA THR A 259 -21.01 12.56 15.84
C THR A 259 -21.79 12.35 14.54
N ALA A 260 -21.14 11.98 13.44
CA ALA A 260 -21.74 11.86 12.12
C ALA A 260 -22.65 10.63 11.97
N LYS A 261 -23.92 10.70 12.39
CA LYS A 261 -24.83 9.55 12.37
C LYS A 261 -25.58 9.41 11.04
N SER A 262 -25.56 8.21 10.46
CA SER A 262 -26.30 7.82 9.26
C SER A 262 -26.76 6.36 9.30
N LYS A 263 -27.63 5.95 8.36
CA LYS A 263 -28.02 4.54 8.19
C LYS A 263 -26.88 3.59 7.83
N HIS A 264 -25.70 4.13 7.49
CA HIS A 264 -24.50 3.37 7.14
C HIS A 264 -23.43 3.42 8.25
N GLY A 265 -23.78 3.91 9.43
CA GLY A 265 -22.87 4.04 10.57
C GLY A 265 -22.39 5.48 10.81
N SER A 266 -21.34 5.58 11.61
CA SER A 266 -20.78 6.84 12.13
C SER A 266 -19.70 7.39 11.20
N MET A 267 -20.10 7.99 10.07
CA MET A 267 -19.19 8.49 9.04
C MET A 267 -19.76 9.64 8.21
N ALA A 268 -18.87 10.41 7.60
CA ALA A 268 -19.21 11.47 6.65
C ALA A 268 -18.34 11.37 5.39
N GLN A 269 -18.89 11.80 4.25
CA GLN A 269 -18.25 11.77 2.95
C GLN A 269 -17.97 13.20 2.49
N TYR A 270 -16.77 13.45 1.97
CA TYR A 270 -16.29 14.75 1.54
C TYR A 270 -15.73 14.67 0.13
N TYR A 271 -15.95 15.70 -0.69
CA TYR A 271 -15.33 15.84 -2.01
C TYR A 271 -14.64 17.19 -2.17
N ASN A 272 -13.79 17.35 -3.18
CA ASN A 272 -13.27 18.66 -3.57
C ASN A 272 -14.38 19.56 -4.15
N ARG A 273 -14.44 20.83 -3.74
CA ARG A 273 -15.62 21.73 -3.91
C ARG A 273 -16.00 21.98 -5.37
N GLY A 274 -15.01 22.05 -6.27
CA GLY A 274 -15.22 22.38 -7.68
C GLY A 274 -15.49 21.17 -8.59
N GLY A 275 -15.14 19.95 -8.15
CA GLY A 275 -14.89 18.84 -9.06
C GLY A 275 -13.77 19.17 -10.07
N ILE A 276 -13.43 18.20 -10.90
CA ILE A 276 -12.39 18.34 -11.93
C ILE A 276 -13.03 18.10 -13.28
N ASP A 277 -12.87 19.06 -14.18
CA ASP A 277 -13.28 18.94 -15.58
C ASP A 277 -12.16 18.22 -16.35
N PRO A 278 -12.40 17.00 -16.87
CA PRO A 278 -11.35 16.24 -17.53
C PRO A 278 -11.04 16.81 -18.92
N ASP A 279 -9.74 16.93 -19.23
CA ASP A 279 -9.24 17.44 -20.51
C ASP A 279 -8.79 16.31 -21.46
N LYS A 280 -8.57 16.61 -22.74
CA LYS A 280 -8.01 15.68 -23.73
C LYS A 280 -6.51 15.46 -23.53
N ASP A 281 -5.83 16.45 -22.97
CA ASP A 281 -4.40 16.43 -22.68
C ASP A 281 -4.17 16.07 -21.20
N TRP A 282 -2.97 15.60 -20.87
CA TRP A 282 -2.64 15.29 -19.49
C TRP A 282 -2.59 16.58 -18.66
N GLN A 283 -3.30 16.58 -17.55
CA GLN A 283 -3.29 17.66 -16.58
C GLN A 283 -2.82 17.13 -15.23
N LYS A 284 -1.86 17.83 -14.62
CA LYS A 284 -1.53 17.63 -13.22
C LYS A 284 -2.59 18.33 -12.37
N ILE A 285 -3.31 17.54 -11.59
CA ILE A 285 -4.34 17.99 -10.68
C ILE A 285 -3.74 18.07 -9.28
N GLU A 286 -3.95 19.19 -8.59
CA GLU A 286 -3.55 19.38 -7.20
C GLU A 286 -4.76 19.82 -6.38
N ILE A 287 -5.05 19.10 -5.30
CA ILE A 287 -6.21 19.36 -4.46
C ILE A 287 -5.74 19.46 -3.00
N PRO A 288 -5.67 20.68 -2.45
CA PRO A 288 -5.49 20.86 -1.02
C PRO A 288 -6.62 20.18 -0.24
N PHE A 289 -6.32 19.51 0.88
CA PHE A 289 -7.37 18.89 1.70
C PHE A 289 -8.35 19.91 2.28
N ASP A 290 -7.93 21.17 2.41
CA ASP A 290 -8.80 22.27 2.77
C ASP A 290 -9.86 22.60 1.70
N ASP A 291 -9.75 22.13 0.46
CA ASP A 291 -10.81 22.27 -0.54
C ASP A 291 -11.96 21.28 -0.30
N PHE A 292 -11.75 20.25 0.53
CA PHE A 292 -12.77 19.25 0.76
C PHE A 292 -13.95 19.82 1.55
N VAL A 293 -15.15 19.49 1.08
CA VAL A 293 -16.44 19.88 1.66
C VAL A 293 -17.38 18.68 1.72
N PRO A 294 -18.36 18.68 2.64
CA PRO A 294 -19.32 17.58 2.75
C PRO A 294 -20.04 17.35 1.42
N THR A 295 -20.18 16.09 1.00
CA THR A 295 -20.89 15.77 -0.23
C THR A 295 -22.38 16.09 -0.12
N ASN A 296 -23.07 16.19 -1.27
CA ASN A 296 -24.53 16.30 -1.29
C ASN A 296 -25.22 15.11 -0.63
N TRP A 297 -24.61 13.93 -0.66
CA TRP A 297 -25.12 12.78 0.08
C TRP A 297 -25.03 13.00 1.58
N THR A 298 -23.87 13.43 2.09
CA THR A 298 -23.67 13.75 3.51
C THR A 298 -24.63 14.81 4.00
N ARG A 299 -24.75 15.94 3.29
CA ARG A 299 -25.68 17.01 3.66
C ARG A 299 -27.13 16.56 3.80
N LYS A 300 -27.54 15.52 3.06
CA LYS A 300 -28.92 15.02 3.03
C LYS A 300 -29.19 13.83 3.94
N ASN A 301 -28.17 13.05 4.30
CA ASN A 301 -28.36 11.71 4.89
C ASN A 301 -27.56 11.49 6.18
N VAL A 302 -26.72 12.44 6.58
CA VAL A 302 -25.89 12.36 7.77
C VAL A 302 -26.26 13.52 8.68
N SER A 303 -26.45 13.25 9.97
CA SER A 303 -26.68 14.27 10.98
C SER A 303 -25.39 14.55 11.75
N HIS A 304 -25.21 15.77 12.25
CA HIS A 304 -24.07 16.19 13.09
C HIS A 304 -22.68 15.86 12.49
N TYR A 305 -22.56 15.97 11.16
CA TYR A 305 -21.28 15.78 10.47
C TYR A 305 -20.36 17.00 10.64
N PRO A 306 -19.04 16.81 10.77
CA PRO A 306 -18.07 17.91 10.74
C PRO A 306 -18.09 18.65 9.39
N PRO A 307 -17.80 19.97 9.38
CA PRO A 307 -17.73 20.74 8.13
C PRO A 307 -16.48 20.42 7.29
N LYS A 308 -15.47 19.78 7.89
CA LYS A 308 -14.19 19.39 7.28
C LYS A 308 -13.87 17.93 7.59
N PRO A 309 -13.16 17.23 6.68
CA PRO A 309 -12.73 15.87 6.95
C PRO A 309 -11.71 15.85 8.10
N ASP A 310 -11.85 14.89 9.01
CA ASP A 310 -10.80 14.54 9.96
C ASP A 310 -9.80 13.62 9.24
N LEU A 311 -8.63 14.17 8.91
CA LEU A 311 -7.60 13.46 8.16
C LEU A 311 -6.92 12.36 8.98
N GLY A 312 -7.01 12.40 10.31
CA GLY A 312 -6.53 11.31 11.18
C GLY A 312 -7.48 10.10 11.22
N LYS A 313 -8.67 10.23 10.62
CA LYS A 313 -9.75 9.22 10.68
C LYS A 313 -10.30 8.86 9.30
N VAL A 314 -9.44 8.80 8.29
CA VAL A 314 -9.85 8.51 6.91
C VAL A 314 -10.10 7.01 6.75
N LEU A 315 -11.31 6.64 6.36
CA LEU A 315 -11.69 5.25 6.08
C LEU A 315 -11.43 4.86 4.62
N GLN A 316 -11.55 5.82 3.68
CA GLN A 316 -11.44 5.53 2.26
C GLN A 316 -11.13 6.76 1.43
N ILE A 317 -10.34 6.56 0.36
CA ILE A 317 -10.10 7.52 -0.72
C ILE A 317 -10.66 6.91 -2.02
N PHE A 318 -11.38 7.69 -2.82
CA PHE A 318 -11.88 7.26 -4.12
C PHE A 318 -12.17 8.41 -5.07
N PHE A 319 -12.17 8.11 -6.36
CA PHE A 319 -12.71 8.98 -7.40
C PHE A 319 -14.20 8.70 -7.60
N MET A 320 -15.01 9.74 -7.63
CA MET A 320 -16.44 9.66 -7.92
C MET A 320 -16.76 10.36 -9.23
N ILE A 321 -17.58 9.72 -10.05
CA ILE A 321 -18.15 10.29 -11.28
C ILE A 321 -19.67 10.09 -11.21
N SER A 322 -20.41 11.19 -11.26
CA SER A 322 -21.83 11.24 -10.91
C SER A 322 -22.66 11.89 -12.01
N SER A 323 -23.86 11.36 -12.27
CA SER A 323 -24.89 12.01 -13.11
C SER A 323 -26.05 12.59 -12.28
N PHE A 324 -25.89 12.67 -10.95
CA PHE A 324 -26.87 13.32 -10.10
C PHE A 324 -26.78 14.84 -10.28
N LYS A 325 -27.93 15.49 -10.51
CA LYS A 325 -28.00 16.95 -10.71
C LYS A 325 -27.37 17.75 -9.56
N GLY A 326 -27.47 17.25 -8.33
CA GLY A 326 -26.85 17.89 -7.17
C GLY A 326 -25.33 18.00 -7.27
N ASP A 327 -24.69 17.05 -7.96
CA ASP A 327 -23.24 17.02 -8.19
C ASP A 327 -22.86 17.70 -9.52
N GLY A 328 -23.79 18.41 -10.17
CA GLY A 328 -23.59 18.99 -11.50
C GLY A 328 -23.52 17.96 -12.64
N GLY A 329 -23.87 16.71 -12.37
CA GLY A 329 -23.71 15.58 -13.28
C GLY A 329 -24.78 15.47 -14.37
N THR A 330 -24.44 14.85 -15.49
CA THR A 330 -25.36 14.51 -16.59
C THR A 330 -25.18 13.07 -17.09
N PRO A 331 -26.22 12.45 -17.67
CA PRO A 331 -26.06 11.16 -18.34
C PRO A 331 -25.05 11.25 -19.48
N GLY A 332 -24.19 10.25 -19.62
CA GLY A 332 -23.15 10.24 -20.65
C GLY A 332 -22.19 9.09 -20.49
N SER A 333 -21.23 8.98 -21.39
CA SER A 333 -20.09 8.06 -21.29
C SER A 333 -18.80 8.79 -21.59
N ASN A 334 -17.71 8.34 -20.97
CA ASN A 334 -16.37 8.83 -21.27
C ASN A 334 -15.32 7.76 -20.95
N THR A 335 -14.12 7.94 -21.49
CA THR A 335 -12.91 7.24 -21.05
C THR A 335 -11.97 8.25 -20.41
N ILE A 336 -11.44 7.92 -19.23
CA ILE A 336 -10.42 8.72 -18.55
C ILE A 336 -9.23 7.84 -18.19
N TRP A 337 -8.08 8.46 -18.01
CA TRP A 337 -6.87 7.86 -17.48
C TRP A 337 -6.42 8.66 -16.26
N ILE A 338 -6.06 7.95 -15.20
CA ILE A 338 -5.53 8.52 -13.97
C ILE A 338 -4.16 7.90 -13.74
N ASP A 339 -3.20 8.73 -13.35
CA ASP A 339 -1.80 8.36 -13.20
C ASP A 339 -1.17 9.16 -12.04
N GLU A 340 -0.02 8.73 -11.54
CA GLU A 340 0.81 9.39 -10.52
C GLU A 340 0.06 9.94 -9.29
N ILE A 341 -0.68 9.10 -8.56
CA ILE A 341 -1.48 9.57 -7.42
C ILE A 341 -0.58 9.76 -6.19
N VAL A 342 -0.43 10.99 -5.69
CA VAL A 342 0.49 11.27 -4.57
C VAL A 342 -0.22 12.05 -3.46
N LEU A 343 -0.03 11.63 -2.21
CA LEU A 343 -0.34 12.43 -1.01
C LEU A 343 0.94 13.15 -0.56
N GLN A 344 0.88 14.48 -0.50
CA GLN A 344 2.02 15.36 -0.22
C GLN A 344 1.81 16.15 1.06
#